data_AF-A2DQI1-F1
#
_entry.id   AF-A2DQI1-F1
#
_cell.length_a   1.000
_cell.length_b   1.000
_cell.length_c   1.000
_cell.angle_alpha   90.00
_cell.angle_beta   90.00
_cell.angle_gamma   90.00
#
_symmetry.space_group_name_H-M   'P 1'
#
loop_
_entity.id
_entity.type
_entity.pdbx_description
1 polymer ?
#
loop_
_entity_poly.entity_id
_entity_poly.type
_entity_poly.pdbx_seq_one_letter_code
_entity_poly.pdbx_strand_id
1 'polypeptide(L)'
;MKEEKILKLYSTESPLYYIAWDKVNDLKRKFPKLDIKKRINDIRPLDCSIKYGSELCFNYLKNLGAQYTDKSEEYAVQGGNTNIFMQMIEDGKSFDNMINTALDYRNYEIAEYLKSNLGQTFDSIAESMYFGNYHIASYLLSNGEDINKIYNFFLFVFIIVL
;
A
#
# COMPACT_ATOMS: atom_id res chain seq x y z
N MET A 1 23.71 -12.37 -17.75
CA MET A 1 22.68 -11.76 -18.64
C MET A 1 21.25 -12.33 -18.48
N LYS A 2 21.03 -13.48 -17.80
CA LYS A 2 19.67 -14.00 -17.50
C LYS A 2 19.11 -13.55 -16.14
N GLU A 3 19.94 -13.47 -15.10
CA GLU A 3 19.51 -13.17 -13.72
C GLU A 3 19.01 -11.74 -13.54
N GLU A 4 19.66 -10.75 -14.16
CA GLU A 4 19.22 -9.34 -14.08
C GLU A 4 17.82 -9.08 -14.66
N LYS A 5 17.32 -9.93 -15.57
CA LYS A 5 15.93 -9.81 -16.07
C LYS A 5 14.91 -10.37 -15.09
N ILE A 6 15.31 -11.34 -14.26
CA ILE A 6 14.44 -11.99 -13.26
C ILE A 6 14.24 -11.07 -12.05
N LEU A 7 15.21 -10.22 -11.73
CA LEU A 7 15.17 -9.26 -10.61
C LEU A 7 14.45 -7.94 -10.91
N LYS A 8 14.15 -7.62 -12.17
CA LYS A 8 13.59 -6.31 -12.55
C LYS A 8 12.07 -6.33 -12.54
N LEU A 9 11.47 -5.58 -11.61
CA LEU A 9 10.02 -5.32 -11.52
C LEU A 9 9.39 -4.85 -12.85
N TYR A 10 10.13 -4.02 -13.60
CA TYR A 10 9.74 -3.51 -14.91
C TYR A 10 10.92 -3.54 -15.88
N SER A 11 10.63 -3.62 -17.19
CA SER A 11 11.63 -3.44 -18.25
C SER A 11 12.32 -2.07 -18.13
N THR A 12 13.63 -2.00 -18.38
CA THR A 12 14.39 -0.74 -18.43
C THR A 12 13.96 0.20 -19.56
N GLU A 13 13.16 -0.29 -20.49
CA GLU A 13 12.52 0.50 -21.55
C GLU A 13 11.18 1.12 -21.09
N SER A 14 10.69 0.76 -19.91
CA SER A 14 9.48 1.33 -19.31
C SER A 14 9.83 2.48 -18.37
N PRO A 15 9.08 3.60 -18.38
CA PRO A 15 9.24 4.64 -17.36
C PRO A 15 8.98 4.11 -15.94
N LEU A 16 8.15 3.07 -15.79
CA LEU A 16 7.85 2.47 -14.47
C LEU A 16 9.08 1.89 -13.79
N TYR A 17 10.08 1.43 -14.54
CA TYR A 17 11.35 1.00 -13.96
C TYR A 17 12.03 2.16 -13.22
N TYR A 18 12.17 3.30 -13.89
CA TYR A 18 12.83 4.46 -13.27
C TYR A 18 12.02 5.01 -12.11
N ILE A 19 10.69 4.96 -12.19
CA ILE A 19 9.82 5.37 -11.10
C ILE A 19 10.00 4.44 -9.90
N ALA A 20 9.85 3.11 -10.05
CA ALA A 20 9.93 2.16 -8.95
C ALA A 20 11.31 2.13 -8.25
N TRP A 21 12.37 2.52 -8.96
CA TRP A 21 13.73 2.64 -8.42
C TRP A 21 14.10 4.08 -8.02
N ASP A 22 13.13 5.00 -7.98
CA ASP A 22 13.24 6.43 -7.67
C ASP A 22 14.31 7.22 -8.45
N LYS A 23 14.55 6.85 -9.71
CA LYS A 23 15.57 7.44 -10.61
C LYS A 23 15.01 8.63 -11.39
N VAL A 24 14.59 9.68 -10.71
CA VAL A 24 13.88 10.84 -11.32
C VAL A 24 14.67 11.52 -12.44
N ASN A 25 16.00 11.63 -12.34
CA ASN A 25 16.84 12.28 -13.36
C ASN A 25 16.91 11.45 -14.64
N ASP A 26 17.00 10.12 -14.52
CA ASP A 26 16.98 9.20 -15.66
C ASP A 26 15.60 9.16 -16.32
N LEU A 27 14.54 9.18 -15.51
CA LEU A 27 13.16 9.29 -15.98
C LEU A 27 12.98 10.53 -16.86
N LYS A 28 13.37 11.71 -16.36
CA LYS A 28 13.31 12.99 -17.09
C LYS A 28 14.09 12.95 -18.40
N ARG A 29 15.30 12.39 -18.38
CA ARG A 29 16.19 12.32 -19.54
C ARG A 29 15.64 11.38 -20.62
N LYS A 30 15.15 10.20 -20.24
CA LYS A 30 14.71 9.16 -21.18
C LYS A 30 13.26 9.33 -21.65
N PHE A 31 12.40 9.90 -20.80
CA PHE A 31 10.98 10.08 -21.09
C PHE A 31 10.55 11.54 -20.90
N PRO A 32 11.13 12.50 -21.65
CA PRO A 32 10.81 13.93 -21.49
C PRO A 32 9.36 14.29 -21.84
N LYS A 33 8.65 13.42 -22.57
CA LYS A 33 7.23 13.55 -22.93
C LYS A 33 6.38 12.46 -22.28
N LEU A 34 6.73 12.07 -21.04
CA LEU A 34 5.97 11.07 -20.29
C LEU A 34 4.51 11.51 -20.14
N ASP A 35 3.57 10.70 -20.63
CA ASP A 35 2.15 10.88 -20.36
C ASP A 35 1.84 10.38 -18.95
N ILE A 36 1.67 11.33 -18.02
CA ILE A 36 1.41 11.06 -16.60
C ILE A 36 0.01 10.51 -16.32
N LYS A 37 -0.93 10.61 -17.28
CA LYS A 37 -2.32 10.16 -17.11
C LYS A 37 -2.53 8.74 -17.64
N LYS A 38 -1.69 8.31 -18.58
CA LYS A 38 -1.75 6.99 -19.21
C LYS A 38 -1.36 5.89 -18.22
N ARG A 39 -2.16 4.82 -18.17
CA ARG A 39 -1.79 3.58 -17.47
C ARG A 39 -0.74 2.82 -18.29
N ILE A 40 0.27 2.31 -17.61
CA ILE A 40 1.33 1.47 -18.16
C ILE A 40 1.30 0.21 -17.32
N ASN A 41 1.11 -0.97 -17.92
CA ASN A 41 0.89 -2.22 -17.16
C ASN A 41 -0.16 -2.04 -16.03
N ASP A 42 -1.31 -1.46 -16.39
CA ASP A 42 -2.47 -1.20 -15.52
C ASP A 42 -2.26 -0.24 -14.33
N ILE A 43 -1.09 0.37 -14.17
CA ILE A 43 -0.79 1.36 -13.13
C ILE A 43 -0.43 2.73 -13.73
N ARG A 44 -0.85 3.84 -13.10
CA ARG A 44 -0.41 5.18 -13.50
C ARG A 44 0.99 5.47 -12.95
N PRO A 45 1.77 6.35 -13.59
CA PRO A 45 3.08 6.76 -13.09
C PRO A 45 3.07 7.21 -11.61
N LEU A 46 2.09 8.03 -11.21
CA LEU A 46 2.00 8.51 -9.82
C LEU A 46 1.71 7.35 -8.86
N ASP A 47 0.75 6.49 -9.16
CA ASP A 47 0.44 5.30 -8.36
C ASP A 47 1.66 4.37 -8.22
N CYS A 48 2.47 4.25 -9.28
CA CYS A 48 3.72 3.49 -9.22
C CYS A 48 4.69 4.11 -8.21
N SER A 49 4.87 5.44 -8.23
CA SER A 49 5.74 6.10 -7.24
C SER A 49 5.23 5.94 -5.81
N ILE A 50 3.91 5.96 -5.61
CA ILE A 50 3.29 5.76 -4.30
C ILE A 50 3.53 4.32 -3.82
N LYS A 51 3.22 3.33 -4.67
CA LYS A 51 3.34 1.90 -4.34
C LYS A 51 4.76 1.49 -3.94
N TYR A 52 5.77 2.07 -4.58
CA TYR A 52 7.18 1.73 -4.33
C TYR A 52 7.91 2.76 -3.46
N GLY A 53 7.18 3.70 -2.83
CA GLY A 53 7.80 4.67 -1.91
C GLY A 53 8.82 5.61 -2.57
N SER A 54 8.65 5.90 -3.85
CA SER A 54 9.62 6.63 -4.69
C SER A 54 9.39 8.14 -4.59
N GLU A 55 9.85 8.74 -3.50
CA GLU A 55 9.56 10.14 -3.11
C GLU A 55 9.98 11.18 -4.16
N LEU A 56 11.15 11.04 -4.80
CA LEU A 56 11.60 12.01 -5.79
C LEU A 56 10.72 11.99 -7.05
N CYS A 57 10.34 10.79 -7.49
CA CYS A 57 9.43 10.60 -8.61
C CYS A 57 8.01 11.04 -8.27
N PHE A 58 7.54 10.74 -7.06
CA PHE A 58 6.24 11.19 -6.55
C PHE A 58 6.12 12.72 -6.62
N ASN A 59 7.08 13.44 -6.03
CA ASN A 59 7.12 14.90 -6.04
C ASN A 59 7.19 15.46 -7.46
N TYR A 60 8.02 14.87 -8.32
CA TYR A 60 8.12 15.27 -9.72
C TYR A 60 6.79 15.10 -10.46
N LEU A 61 6.13 13.95 -10.32
CA LEU A 61 4.86 13.66 -11.00
C LEU A 61 3.72 14.54 -10.48
N LYS A 62 3.65 14.80 -9.16
CA LYS A 62 2.72 15.77 -8.57
C LYS A 62 2.93 17.17 -9.12
N ASN A 63 4.18 17.62 -9.25
CA ASN A 63 4.51 18.94 -9.84
C ASN A 63 4.14 19.04 -11.33
N LEU A 64 4.06 17.92 -12.05
CA LEU A 64 3.52 17.88 -13.41
C LEU A 64 1.98 17.88 -13.46
N GLY A 65 1.31 17.91 -12.31
CA GLY A 65 -0.15 17.90 -12.20
C GLY A 65 -0.78 16.51 -12.17
N ALA A 66 -0.01 15.45 -11.88
CA ALA A 66 -0.57 14.11 -11.71
C ALA A 66 -1.57 14.10 -10.55
N GLN A 67 -2.68 13.40 -10.74
CA GLN A 67 -3.76 13.29 -9.76
C GLN A 67 -3.79 11.89 -9.17
N TYR A 68 -4.15 11.80 -7.89
CA TYR A 68 -4.43 10.53 -7.23
C TYR A 68 -5.54 9.78 -7.96
N THR A 69 -5.50 8.47 -7.87
CA THR A 69 -6.55 7.56 -8.32
C THR A 69 -7.34 7.03 -7.13
N ASP A 70 -8.29 6.16 -7.43
CA ASP A 70 -9.05 5.35 -6.48
C ASP A 70 -8.19 4.27 -5.79
N LYS A 71 -7.00 3.97 -6.31
CA LYS A 71 -6.06 2.98 -5.75
C LYS A 71 -4.88 3.59 -5.01
N SER A 72 -4.72 4.92 -5.07
CA SER A 72 -3.54 5.58 -4.52
C SER A 72 -3.40 5.32 -3.02
N GLU A 73 -4.51 5.35 -2.28
CA GLU A 73 -4.57 5.16 -0.84
C GLU A 73 -4.11 3.75 -0.46
N GLU A 74 -4.66 2.72 -1.14
CA GLU A 74 -4.23 1.33 -0.97
C GLU A 74 -2.73 1.18 -1.25
N TYR A 75 -2.23 1.78 -2.35
CA TYR A 75 -0.81 1.72 -2.69
C TYR A 75 0.09 2.42 -1.67
N ALA A 76 -0.34 3.52 -1.07
CA ALA A 76 0.45 4.22 -0.05
C ALA A 76 0.59 3.35 1.21
N VAL A 77 -0.49 2.70 1.61
CA VAL A 77 -0.50 1.79 2.77
C VAL A 77 0.30 0.53 2.49
N GLN A 78 0.23 -0.04 1.29
CA GLN A 78 1.07 -1.18 0.88
C GLN A 78 2.55 -0.80 0.77
N GLY A 79 2.84 0.37 0.21
CA GLY A 79 4.19 0.84 -0.05
C GLY A 79 4.98 1.22 1.21
N GLY A 80 4.28 1.56 2.30
CA GLY A 80 4.89 1.76 3.61
C GLY A 80 5.72 3.04 3.75
N ASN A 81 5.79 3.88 2.72
CA ASN A 81 6.52 5.14 2.79
C ASN A 81 5.69 6.18 3.55
N THR A 82 6.10 6.45 4.80
CA THR A 82 5.39 7.35 5.71
C THR A 82 5.34 8.80 5.22
N ASN A 83 6.37 9.28 4.52
CA ASN A 83 6.36 10.63 3.95
C ASN A 83 5.26 10.82 2.90
N ILE A 84 5.15 9.89 1.94
CA ILE A 84 4.09 9.91 0.92
C ILE A 84 2.72 9.73 1.57
N PHE A 85 2.60 8.80 2.51
CA PHE A 85 1.36 8.55 3.24
C PHE A 85 0.88 9.82 3.96
N MET A 86 1.76 10.48 4.72
CA MET A 86 1.41 11.72 5.44
C MET A 86 1.09 12.87 4.47
N GLN A 87 1.85 13.02 3.38
CA GLN A 87 1.52 14.02 2.36
C GLN A 87 0.13 13.78 1.75
N MET A 88 -0.26 12.52 1.53
CA MET A 88 -1.61 12.20 1.03
C MET A 88 -2.71 12.58 2.02
N ILE A 89 -2.48 12.43 3.32
CA ILE A 89 -3.40 12.90 4.37
C ILE A 89 -3.51 14.42 4.32
N GLU A 90 -2.39 15.14 4.24
CA GLU A 90 -2.37 16.61 4.13
C GLU A 90 -3.09 17.11 2.88
N ASP A 91 -2.98 16.37 1.78
CA ASP A 91 -3.68 16.62 0.52
C ASP A 91 -5.18 16.25 0.59
N GLY A 92 -5.67 15.78 1.74
CA GLY A 92 -7.09 15.53 2.02
C GLY A 92 -7.57 14.13 1.64
N LYS A 93 -6.68 13.15 1.44
CA LYS A 93 -7.10 11.76 1.23
C LYS A 93 -7.51 11.08 2.53
N SER A 94 -8.57 10.28 2.46
CA SER A 94 -9.06 9.46 3.57
C SER A 94 -8.53 8.03 3.43
N PHE A 95 -8.13 7.42 4.54
CA PHE A 95 -7.54 6.08 4.57
C PHE A 95 -8.45 5.09 5.30
N ASP A 96 -9.75 5.14 5.06
CA ASP A 96 -10.75 4.35 5.79
C ASP A 96 -10.55 2.84 5.58
N ASN A 97 -10.66 2.07 6.66
CA ASN A 97 -10.56 0.60 6.67
C ASN A 97 -9.24 0.04 6.11
N MET A 98 -8.12 0.73 6.32
CA MET A 98 -6.81 0.33 5.79
C MET A 98 -5.88 -0.32 6.82
N ILE A 99 -6.26 -0.39 8.09
CA ILE A 99 -5.37 -0.88 9.16
C ILE A 99 -4.93 -2.33 8.96
N ASN A 100 -5.84 -3.23 8.55
CA ASN A 100 -5.46 -4.61 8.23
C ASN A 100 -4.55 -4.69 7.00
N THR A 101 -4.76 -3.86 5.98
CA THR A 101 -3.84 -3.76 4.83
C THR A 101 -2.45 -3.32 5.25
N ALA A 102 -2.34 -2.38 6.20
CA ALA A 102 -1.05 -1.97 6.76
C ALA A 102 -0.36 -3.15 7.46
N LEU A 103 -1.10 -3.95 8.24
CA LEU A 103 -0.59 -5.14 8.94
C LEU A 103 -0.16 -6.25 7.97
N ASP A 104 -0.95 -6.55 6.95
CA ASP A 104 -0.64 -7.55 5.91
C ASP A 104 0.69 -7.25 5.20
N TYR A 105 0.98 -5.96 4.98
CA TYR A 105 2.21 -5.48 4.36
C TYR A 105 3.31 -5.14 5.38
N ARG A 106 3.08 -5.41 6.68
CA ARG A 106 4.03 -5.20 7.79
C ARG A 106 4.44 -3.74 7.97
N ASN A 107 3.60 -2.80 7.55
CA ASN A 107 3.80 -1.37 7.70
C ASN A 107 3.23 -0.91 9.04
N TYR A 108 3.84 -1.37 10.13
CA TYR A 108 3.34 -1.20 11.50
C TYR A 108 3.23 0.28 11.92
N GLU A 109 4.13 1.15 11.45
CA GLU A 109 4.04 2.59 11.74
C GLU A 109 2.76 3.21 11.16
N ILE A 110 2.38 2.81 9.94
CA ILE A 110 1.12 3.23 9.33
C ILE A 110 -0.06 2.60 10.10
N ALA A 111 0.01 1.32 10.47
CA ALA A 111 -1.05 0.67 11.25
C ALA A 111 -1.30 1.39 12.60
N GLU A 112 -0.24 1.74 13.32
CA GLU A 112 -0.30 2.50 14.57
C GLU A 112 -0.85 3.91 14.37
N TYR A 113 -0.48 4.57 13.27
CA TYR A 113 -1.06 5.86 12.90
C TYR A 113 -2.57 5.75 12.67
N LEU A 114 -3.03 4.77 11.89
CA LEU A 114 -4.44 4.53 11.59
C LEU A 114 -5.24 4.21 12.85
N LYS A 115 -4.67 3.42 13.77
CA LYS A 115 -5.26 3.12 15.10
C LYS A 115 -5.41 4.39 15.94
N SER A 116 -4.31 5.12 16.12
CA SER A 116 -4.22 6.20 17.11
C SER A 116 -4.86 7.52 16.65
N ASN A 117 -4.82 7.81 15.34
CA ASN A 117 -5.26 9.09 14.80
C ASN A 117 -6.59 8.98 14.05
N LEU A 118 -6.87 7.84 13.42
CA LEU A 118 -8.11 7.62 12.66
C LEU A 118 -9.08 6.65 13.37
N GLY A 119 -8.73 6.16 14.57
CA GLY A 119 -9.59 5.31 15.38
C GLY A 119 -9.91 3.96 14.76
N GLN A 120 -9.09 3.48 13.81
CA GLN A 120 -9.33 2.21 13.15
C GLN A 120 -8.98 1.02 14.07
N THR A 121 -9.68 -0.08 13.86
CA THR A 121 -9.48 -1.33 14.60
C THR A 121 -9.07 -2.45 13.64
N PHE A 122 -8.08 -3.23 14.01
CA PHE A 122 -7.65 -4.42 13.28
C PHE A 122 -8.40 -5.68 13.73
N ASP A 123 -8.22 -6.74 12.94
CA ASP A 123 -8.70 -8.09 13.24
C ASP A 123 -8.11 -8.60 14.56
N SER A 124 -8.93 -9.30 15.33
CA SER A 124 -8.46 -9.86 16.61
C SER A 124 -7.34 -10.90 16.42
N ILE A 125 -6.61 -11.22 17.50
CA ILE A 125 -5.65 -12.35 17.49
C ILE A 125 -6.36 -13.65 17.06
N ALA A 126 -7.56 -13.91 17.58
CA ALA A 126 -8.34 -15.10 17.24
C ALA A 126 -8.72 -15.15 15.75
N GLU A 127 -9.14 -14.02 15.19
CA GLU A 127 -9.46 -13.88 13.75
C GLU A 127 -8.22 -14.06 12.87
N SER A 128 -7.11 -13.43 13.24
CA SER A 128 -5.83 -13.59 12.54
C SER A 128 -5.37 -15.05 12.54
N MET A 129 -5.52 -15.75 13.67
CA MET A 129 -5.20 -17.18 13.79
C MET A 129 -6.14 -18.03 12.92
N TYR A 130 -7.44 -17.71 12.87
CA TYR A 130 -8.43 -18.42 12.07
C TYR A 130 -8.12 -18.38 10.57
N PHE A 131 -7.71 -17.22 10.05
CA PHE A 131 -7.33 -17.06 8.64
C PHE A 131 -5.88 -17.44 8.32
N GLY A 132 -5.10 -17.90 9.31
CA GLY A 132 -3.69 -18.28 9.13
C GLY A 132 -2.72 -17.11 9.02
N ASN A 133 -3.14 -15.91 9.42
CA ASN A 133 -2.33 -14.69 9.47
C ASN A 133 -1.40 -14.69 10.71
N TYR A 134 -0.60 -15.74 10.87
CA TYR A 134 0.20 -15.98 12.09
C TYR A 134 1.22 -14.89 12.38
N HIS A 135 1.74 -14.23 11.36
CA HIS A 135 2.68 -13.12 11.54
C HIS A 135 1.99 -11.90 12.18
N ILE A 136 0.75 -11.60 11.78
CA ILE A 136 -0.07 -10.56 12.39
C ILE A 136 -0.46 -10.97 13.81
N ALA A 137 -0.94 -12.19 14.00
CA ALA A 137 -1.27 -12.70 15.34
C ALA A 137 -0.08 -12.58 16.31
N SER A 138 1.12 -12.94 15.86
CA SER A 138 2.37 -12.79 16.63
C SER A 138 2.69 -11.32 16.94
N TYR A 139 2.52 -10.43 15.96
CA TYR A 139 2.70 -8.99 16.17
C TYR A 139 1.70 -8.44 17.21
N LEU A 140 0.41 -8.73 17.06
CA LEU A 140 -0.64 -8.27 17.98
C LEU A 140 -0.41 -8.79 19.40
N LEU A 141 -0.08 -10.08 19.54
CA LEU A 141 0.25 -10.68 20.83
C LEU A 141 1.45 -10.00 21.50
N SER A 142 2.50 -9.71 20.72
CA SER A 142 3.71 -9.06 21.23
C SER A 142 3.47 -7.60 21.64
N ASN A 143 2.43 -6.97 21.11
CA ASN A 143 2.02 -5.61 21.45
C ASN A 143 0.89 -5.55 22.50
N GLY A 144 0.59 -6.67 23.16
CA GLY A 144 -0.31 -6.69 24.32
C GLY A 144 -1.79 -6.70 23.98
N GLU A 145 -2.16 -7.05 22.75
CA GLU A 145 -3.57 -7.19 22.35
C GLU A 145 -4.25 -8.36 23.09
N ASP A 146 -5.56 -8.22 23.35
CA ASP A 146 -6.31 -9.18 24.17
C ASP A 146 -6.46 -10.54 23.46
N ILE A 147 -5.71 -11.52 23.95
CA ILE A 147 -5.77 -12.91 23.48
C ILE A 147 -7.12 -13.59 23.76
N ASN A 148 -7.92 -13.08 24.69
CA ASN A 148 -9.23 -13.63 25.03
C ASN A 148 -10.36 -13.04 24.16
N LYS A 149 -10.06 -12.10 23.26
CA LYS A 149 -11.06 -11.55 22.34
C LYS A 149 -11.56 -12.66 21.40
N ILE A 150 -12.83 -13.01 21.55
CA ILE A 150 -13.47 -14.09 20.80
C ILE A 150 -13.79 -13.62 19.38
N TYR A 151 -13.36 -14.40 18.39
CA TYR A 151 -13.82 -14.26 17.01
C TYR A 151 -15.04 -15.16 16.76
N ASN A 152 -16.22 -14.55 16.64
CA ASN A 152 -17.47 -15.27 16.36
C ASN A 152 -17.71 -15.34 14.85
N PHE A 153 -17.29 -16.43 14.22
CA PHE A 153 -17.61 -16.73 12.82
C PHE A 153 -19.05 -17.22 12.72
N PHE A 154 -20.03 -16.31 12.61
CA PHE A 154 -21.41 -16.70 12.34
C PHE A 154 -21.54 -17.19 10.89
N LEU A 155 -21.49 -18.50 10.71
CA LEU A 155 -21.89 -19.17 9.47
C LEU A 155 -23.42 -19.05 9.30
N PHE A 156 -23.88 -18.07 8.53
CA PHE A 156 -25.23 -18.07 7.94
C PHE A 156 -25.34 -19.20 6.90
N VAL A 157 -25.35 -20.46 7.32
CA VAL A 157 -25.48 -21.62 6.42
C VAL A 157 -26.85 -22.31 6.51
N PHE A 158 -27.76 -21.94 7.42
CA PHE A 158 -29.04 -22.65 7.52
C PHE A 158 -30.25 -21.74 7.68
N ILE A 159 -30.66 -21.04 6.62
CA ILE A 159 -32.08 -20.72 6.37
C ILE A 159 -32.38 -20.79 4.86
N ILE A 160 -32.12 -21.95 4.22
CA ILE A 160 -32.81 -22.36 2.98
C ILE A 160 -33.13 -23.86 3.07
N VAL A 161 -33.76 -24.28 4.16
CA VAL A 161 -34.50 -25.56 4.22
C VAL A 161 -35.63 -25.40 5.24
N LEU A 162 -36.75 -24.82 4.82
CA LEU A 162 -38.11 -25.11 5.32
C LEU A 162 -39.16 -24.40 4.48
#